data_AF-A0A9E7KE57-F1
#
_entry.id   AF-A0A9E7KE57-F1
#
_cell.length_a   1.000
_cell.length_b   1.000
_cell.length_c   1.000
_cell.angle_alpha   90.00
_cell.angle_beta   90.00
_cell.angle_gamma   90.00
#
_symmetry.space_group_name_H-M   'P 1'
#
loop_
_entity.id
_entity.type
_entity.pdbx_description
1 polymer ?
#
loop_
_entity_poly.entity_id
_entity_poly.type
_entity_poly.pdbx_seq_one_letter_code
_entity_poly.pdbx_strand_id
1 'polypeptide(L)'
;MTPSNILLSQHLCYFLLSSLENWYYRILVLLTGNLKNAEIAVDALSVCMNINSWEMMIPLAFFAGTGVRVANELGAGNGKGARFATIVSVATSTAVGLVFWSLIIGFHDKIALIFSTSQVIQEAVNRLCILLSFSILLNSVQPVLSGVAVGSGWQALVAYVNIGTYYIIGIPCGLILGWIFEFGVQGIWAGMIGGTGIQTLILAYLTIRCDWDKEAMIARDRVKKWSVAADNRRTNS
;
A
#
# COMPACT_ATOMS: atom_id res chain seq x y z
N MET A 1 27.14 12.44 5.77
CA MET A 1 25.93 12.87 5.05
C MET A 1 25.36 14.08 5.76
N THR A 2 25.18 15.20 5.07
CA THR A 2 24.58 16.41 5.63
C THR A 2 23.09 16.20 5.95
N PRO A 3 22.53 16.93 6.93
CA PRO A 3 21.10 16.88 7.26
C PRO A 3 20.20 17.07 6.02
N SER A 4 20.59 17.96 5.09
CA SER A 4 19.90 18.22 3.83
C SER A 4 19.81 16.98 2.92
N ASN A 5 20.86 16.16 2.83
CA ASN A 5 20.89 14.98 1.96
C ASN A 5 20.04 13.84 2.51
N ILE A 6 19.88 13.76 3.83
CA ILE A 6 19.02 12.76 4.50
C ILE A 6 17.55 13.11 4.28
N LEU A 7 17.19 14.39 4.41
CA LEU A 7 15.82 14.88 4.22
C LEU A 7 15.39 14.75 2.76
N LEU A 8 16.29 15.05 1.81
CA LEU A 8 16.08 14.82 0.39
C LEU A 8 15.91 13.32 0.06
N SER A 9 16.74 12.46 0.66
CA SER A 9 16.65 11.01 0.51
C SER A 9 15.31 10.46 1.02
N GLN A 10 14.80 10.98 2.15
CA GLN A 10 13.51 10.58 2.71
C GLN A 10 12.34 10.99 1.82
N HIS A 11 12.31 12.25 1.36
CA HIS A 11 11.27 12.71 0.44
C HIS A 11 11.30 11.97 -0.90
N LEU A 12 12.49 11.68 -1.43
CA LEU A 12 12.64 10.91 -2.66
C LEU A 12 12.10 9.49 -2.50
N CYS A 13 12.45 8.80 -1.41
CA CYS A 13 11.94 7.44 -1.16
C CYS A 13 10.42 7.43 -0.98
N TYR A 14 9.84 8.44 -0.32
CA TYR A 14 8.40 8.58 -0.16
C TYR A 14 7.69 8.81 -1.50
N PHE A 15 8.24 9.70 -2.34
CA PHE A 15 7.72 9.97 -3.67
C PHE A 15 7.80 8.72 -4.57
N LEU A 16 8.92 8.00 -4.51
CA LEU A 16 9.11 6.74 -5.23
C LEU A 16 8.10 5.68 -4.76
N LEU A 17 7.92 5.51 -3.45
CA LEU A 17 6.95 4.53 -2.90
C LEU A 17 5.54 4.80 -3.44
N SER A 18 5.09 6.05 -3.39
CA SER A 18 3.77 6.47 -3.86
C SER A 18 3.61 6.32 -5.38
N SER A 19 4.68 6.61 -6.13
CA SER A 19 4.69 6.54 -7.59
C SER A 19 4.73 5.10 -8.11
N LEU A 20 5.49 4.22 -7.45
CA LEU A 20 5.57 2.79 -7.79
C LEU A 20 4.20 2.13 -7.69
N GLU A 21 3.43 2.45 -6.65
CA GLU A 21 2.09 1.89 -6.48
C GLU A 21 1.12 2.39 -7.56
N ASN A 22 1.11 3.69 -7.85
CA ASN A 22 0.27 4.26 -8.92
C ASN A 22 0.66 3.71 -10.31
N TRP A 23 1.96 3.57 -10.57
CA TRP A 23 2.45 2.98 -11.82
C TRP A 23 2.08 1.51 -11.95
N TYR A 24 2.07 0.76 -10.84
CA TYR A 24 1.66 -0.64 -10.83
C TYR A 24 0.21 -0.82 -11.29
N TYR A 25 -0.72 -0.01 -10.77
CA TYR A 25 -2.12 0.00 -11.23
C TYR A 25 -2.28 0.46 -12.68
N ARG A 26 -1.49 1.45 -13.14
CA ARG A 26 -1.53 1.93 -14.54
C ARG A 26 -1.00 0.88 -15.53
N ILE A 27 0.05 0.16 -15.15
CA ILE A 27 0.55 -0.98 -15.94
C ILE A 27 -0.54 -2.03 -16.07
N LEU A 28 -1.30 -2.32 -15.01
CA LEU A 28 -2.42 -3.25 -15.09
C LEU A 28 -3.46 -2.81 -16.13
N VAL A 29 -3.91 -1.55 -16.10
CA VAL A 29 -4.88 -1.03 -17.08
C VAL A 29 -4.33 -1.16 -18.52
N LEU A 30 -3.06 -0.81 -18.73
CA LEU A 30 -2.40 -0.94 -20.05
C LEU A 30 -2.34 -2.40 -20.52
N LEU A 31 -1.97 -3.33 -19.63
CA LEU A 31 -1.92 -4.76 -19.94
C LEU A 31 -3.31 -5.31 -20.28
N THR A 32 -4.34 -4.86 -19.55
CA THR A 32 -5.73 -5.29 -19.76
C THR A 32 -6.28 -4.81 -21.11
N GLY A 33 -5.83 -3.64 -21.59
CA GLY A 33 -6.20 -3.09 -22.90
C GLY A 33 -5.71 -3.90 -24.10
N ASN A 34 -4.79 -4.85 -23.90
CA ASN A 34 -4.26 -5.72 -24.95
C ASN A 34 -4.88 -7.14 -24.93
N LEU A 35 -5.94 -7.36 -24.15
CA LEU A 35 -6.66 -8.63 -24.10
C LEU A 35 -7.73 -8.75 -25.20
N LYS A 36 -8.12 -9.99 -25.53
CA LYS A 36 -9.31 -10.24 -26.35
C LYS A 36 -10.55 -9.72 -25.59
N ASN A 37 -11.45 -9.00 -26.29
CA ASN A 37 -12.58 -8.28 -25.68
C ASN A 37 -12.16 -7.16 -24.70
N ALA A 38 -11.09 -6.44 -25.04
CA ALA A 38 -10.53 -5.35 -24.22
C ALA A 38 -11.56 -4.31 -23.77
N GLU A 39 -12.55 -3.97 -24.60
CA GLU A 39 -13.60 -2.99 -24.26
C GLU A 39 -14.36 -3.39 -22.99
N ILE A 40 -14.92 -4.60 -22.95
CA ILE A 40 -15.67 -5.11 -21.80
C ILE A 40 -14.74 -5.24 -20.57
N ALA A 41 -13.52 -5.74 -20.77
CA ALA A 41 -12.57 -5.94 -19.68
C ALA A 41 -12.10 -4.62 -19.05
N VAL A 42 -11.81 -3.61 -19.87
CA VAL A 42 -11.38 -2.28 -19.43
C VAL A 42 -12.53 -1.52 -18.79
N ASP A 43 -13.75 -1.61 -19.33
CA ASP A 43 -14.93 -0.98 -18.72
C ASP A 43 -15.22 -1.56 -17.33
N ALA A 44 -15.26 -2.89 -17.22
CA ALA A 44 -15.49 -3.55 -15.94
C ALA A 44 -14.37 -3.25 -14.92
N LEU A 45 -13.11 -3.26 -15.38
CA LEU A 45 -11.96 -2.87 -14.57
C LEU A 45 -12.05 -1.42 -14.09
N SER A 46 -12.46 -0.50 -14.96
CA SER A 46 -12.58 0.93 -14.64
C SER A 46 -13.62 1.19 -13.55
N VAL A 47 -14.75 0.48 -13.59
CA VAL A 47 -15.76 0.52 -12.52
C VAL A 47 -15.15 0.08 -11.19
N CYS A 48 -14.46 -1.07 -11.16
CA CYS A 48 -13.86 -1.56 -9.93
C CYS A 48 -12.73 -0.65 -9.42
N MET A 49 -11.94 -0.04 -10.32
CA MET A 49 -10.88 0.91 -9.96
C MET A 49 -11.44 2.21 -9.38
N ASN A 50 -12.61 2.67 -9.83
CA ASN A 50 -13.29 3.81 -9.21
C ASN A 50 -13.68 3.51 -7.75
N ILE A 51 -14.26 2.33 -7.50
CA ILE A 51 -14.61 1.89 -6.15
C ILE A 51 -13.36 1.80 -5.27
N ASN A 52 -12.29 1.18 -5.78
CA ASN A 52 -11.00 1.11 -5.09
C ASN A 52 -10.44 2.51 -4.77
N SER A 53 -10.57 3.46 -5.69
CA SER A 53 -10.05 4.82 -5.50
C SER A 53 -10.78 5.58 -4.38
N TRP A 54 -12.08 5.37 -4.21
CA TRP A 54 -12.84 5.94 -3.09
C TRP A 54 -12.45 5.30 -1.76
N GLU A 55 -12.30 3.97 -1.74
CA GLU A 55 -11.90 3.23 -0.54
C GLU A 55 -10.47 3.61 -0.09
N MET A 56 -9.53 3.74 -1.03
CA MET A 56 -8.12 4.06 -0.79
C MET A 56 -7.87 5.34 0.03
N MET A 57 -8.84 6.25 0.11
CA MET A 57 -8.73 7.43 0.98
C MET A 57 -8.64 7.06 2.47
N ILE A 58 -9.28 5.96 2.88
CA ILE A 58 -9.29 5.50 4.27
C ILE A 58 -7.93 4.90 4.66
N PRO A 59 -7.37 3.89 3.95
CA PRO A 59 -6.03 3.40 4.25
C PRO A 59 -4.94 4.46 4.16
N LEU A 60 -5.06 5.42 3.23
CA LEU A 60 -4.10 6.51 3.11
C LEU A 60 -4.13 7.43 4.35
N ALA A 61 -5.30 7.67 4.94
CA ALA A 61 -5.41 8.40 6.20
C ALA A 61 -4.72 7.64 7.35
N PHE A 62 -4.91 6.32 7.43
CA PHE A 62 -4.20 5.50 8.43
C PHE A 62 -2.69 5.45 8.18
N PHE A 63 -2.24 5.38 6.92
CA PHE A 63 -0.83 5.46 6.55
C PHE A 63 -0.20 6.74 7.13
N ALA A 64 -0.81 7.90 6.87
CA ALA A 64 -0.29 9.18 7.32
C ALA A 64 -0.35 9.32 8.86
N GLY A 65 -1.51 9.04 9.46
CA GLY A 65 -1.71 9.17 10.90
C GLY A 65 -0.81 8.25 11.72
N THR A 66 -0.67 6.99 11.29
CA THR A 66 0.18 6.01 11.95
C THR A 66 1.65 6.37 11.80
N GLY A 67 2.07 6.80 10.60
CA GLY A 67 3.44 7.23 10.37
C GLY A 67 3.86 8.38 11.28
N VAL A 68 3.02 9.41 11.43
CA VAL A 68 3.27 10.53 12.35
C VAL A 68 3.31 10.05 13.80
N ARG A 69 2.35 9.22 14.22
CA ARG A 69 2.31 8.74 15.61
C ARG A 69 3.54 7.91 15.98
N VAL A 70 3.93 6.97 15.13
CA VAL A 70 5.12 6.13 15.32
C VAL A 70 6.38 6.98 15.34
N ALA A 71 6.52 7.93 14.41
CA ALA A 71 7.67 8.84 14.38
C ALA A 71 7.80 9.66 15.68
N ASN A 72 6.68 10.17 16.20
CA ASN A 72 6.68 10.95 17.45
C ASN A 72 7.06 10.10 18.67
N GLU A 73 6.50 8.89 18.81
CA GLU A 73 6.82 7.99 19.92
C GLU A 73 8.29 7.54 19.87
N LEU A 74 8.81 7.20 18.69
CA LEU A 74 10.22 6.84 18.51
C LEU A 74 11.14 8.05 18.80
N GLY A 75 10.78 9.24 18.33
CA GLY A 75 11.52 10.48 18.60
C GLY A 75 11.56 10.84 20.09
N ALA A 76 10.51 10.51 20.84
CA ALA A 76 10.44 10.64 22.28
C ALA A 76 11.21 9.54 23.05
N GLY A 77 11.75 8.54 22.35
CA GLY A 77 12.42 7.39 22.97
C GLY A 77 11.45 6.34 23.54
N ASN A 78 10.17 6.37 23.15
CA ASN A 78 9.13 5.48 23.65
C ASN A 78 8.84 4.34 22.65
N GLY A 79 9.71 3.32 22.61
CA GLY A 79 9.55 2.15 21.74
C GLY A 79 8.23 1.39 21.98
N LYS A 80 7.83 1.24 23.25
CA LYS A 80 6.55 0.61 23.62
C LYS A 80 5.34 1.38 23.08
N GLY A 81 5.38 2.72 23.14
CA GLY A 81 4.36 3.58 22.56
C GLY A 81 4.26 3.45 21.04
N ALA A 82 5.40 3.38 20.35
CA ALA A 82 5.45 3.16 18.91
C ALA A 82 4.82 1.80 18.54
N ARG A 83 5.19 0.72 19.24
CA ARG A 83 4.61 -0.62 19.06
C ARG A 83 3.10 -0.62 19.29
N PHE A 84 2.64 0.03 20.34
CA PHE A 84 1.22 0.12 20.67
C PHE A 84 0.44 0.86 19.57
N ALA A 85 0.95 2.01 19.10
CA ALA A 85 0.37 2.75 18.00
C ALA A 85 0.25 1.89 16.73
N THR A 86 1.29 1.14 16.39
CA THR A 86 1.26 0.19 15.27
C THR A 86 0.17 -0.86 15.42
N ILE A 87 0.06 -1.52 16.58
CA ILE A 87 -0.94 -2.57 16.80
C ILE A 87 -2.36 -2.01 16.69
N VAL A 88 -2.63 -0.87 17.34
CA VAL A 88 -3.96 -0.24 17.33
C VAL A 88 -4.34 0.19 15.92
N SER A 89 -3.42 0.83 15.18
CA SER A 89 -3.69 1.27 13.81
C SER A 89 -3.96 0.09 12.88
N VAL A 90 -3.15 -0.97 12.93
CA VAL A 90 -3.34 -2.16 12.08
C VAL A 90 -4.65 -2.86 12.42
N ALA A 91 -4.95 -3.06 13.71
CA ALA A 91 -6.19 -3.71 14.14
C ALA A 91 -7.43 -2.91 13.72
N THR A 92 -7.41 -1.59 13.92
CA THR A 92 -8.53 -0.71 13.57
C THR A 92 -8.74 -0.65 12.07
N SER A 93 -7.67 -0.50 11.29
CA SER A 93 -7.77 -0.43 9.84
C SER A 93 -8.21 -1.76 9.23
N THR A 94 -7.71 -2.90 9.77
CA THR A 94 -8.18 -4.24 9.37
C THR A 94 -9.66 -4.42 9.69
N ALA A 95 -10.13 -3.97 10.84
CA ALA A 95 -11.56 -4.04 11.20
C ALA A 95 -12.43 -3.24 10.22
N VAL A 96 -12.00 -2.04 9.84
CA VAL A 96 -12.66 -1.23 8.81
C VAL A 96 -12.63 -1.94 7.44
N GLY A 97 -11.48 -2.49 7.05
CA GLY A 97 -11.31 -3.27 5.82
C GLY A 97 -12.23 -4.48 5.76
N LEU A 98 -12.42 -5.21 6.87
CA LEU A 98 -13.34 -6.34 6.97
C LEU A 98 -14.81 -5.93 6.77
N VAL A 99 -15.20 -4.74 7.24
CA VAL A 99 -16.55 -4.19 7.00
C VAL A 99 -16.73 -3.93 5.50
N PHE A 100 -15.81 -3.22 4.85
CA PHE A 100 -15.91 -2.95 3.41
C PHE A 100 -15.84 -4.23 2.56
N TRP A 101 -14.97 -5.16 2.93
CA TRP A 101 -14.88 -6.48 2.32
C TRP A 101 -16.23 -7.21 2.37
N SER A 102 -16.85 -7.26 3.55
CA SER A 102 -18.15 -7.90 3.75
C SER A 102 -19.27 -7.22 2.96
N LEU A 103 -19.25 -5.88 2.91
CA LEU A 103 -20.22 -5.11 2.13
C LEU A 103 -20.08 -5.38 0.62
N ILE A 104 -18.87 -5.38 0.09
CA ILE A 104 -18.66 -5.62 -1.34
C ILE A 104 -19.04 -7.05 -1.71
N ILE A 105 -18.66 -8.04 -0.90
CA ILE A 105 -19.09 -9.44 -1.13
C ILE A 105 -20.60 -9.60 -0.96
N GLY A 106 -21.24 -8.90 -0.03
CA GLY A 106 -22.70 -9.00 0.17
C GLY A 106 -23.54 -8.29 -0.89
N PHE A 107 -22.97 -7.27 -1.54
CA PHE A 107 -23.70 -6.40 -2.48
C PHE A 107 -23.12 -6.39 -3.90
N HIS A 108 -22.17 -7.25 -4.23
CA HIS A 108 -21.48 -7.30 -5.52
C HIS A 108 -22.44 -7.31 -6.73
N ASP A 109 -23.53 -8.08 -6.67
CA ASP A 109 -24.54 -8.13 -7.73
C ASP A 109 -25.26 -6.78 -7.93
N LYS A 110 -25.51 -6.06 -6.83
CA LYS A 110 -26.20 -4.76 -6.87
C LYS A 110 -25.27 -3.62 -7.28
N ILE A 111 -23.98 -3.71 -6.93
CA ILE A 111 -22.97 -2.73 -7.32
C ILE A 111 -22.84 -2.70 -8.85
N ALA A 112 -22.80 -3.87 -9.50
CA ALA A 112 -22.72 -3.96 -10.95
C ALA A 112 -23.87 -3.23 -11.68
N LEU A 113 -25.09 -3.28 -11.12
CA LEU A 113 -26.28 -2.62 -11.66
C LEU A 113 -26.20 -1.09 -11.63
N ILE A 114 -25.43 -0.50 -10.71
CA ILE A 114 -25.31 0.97 -10.57
C ILE A 114 -24.47 1.57 -11.70
N PHE A 115 -23.49 0.81 -12.21
CA PHE A 115 -22.50 1.34 -13.15
C PHE A 115 -22.77 0.99 -14.61
N SER A 116 -23.54 -0.06 -14.90
CA SER A 116 -23.85 -0.45 -16.28
C SER A 116 -25.22 -1.08 -16.41
N THR A 117 -25.87 -0.88 -17.55
CA THR A 117 -27.11 -1.54 -17.96
C THR A 117 -26.86 -2.77 -18.84
N SER A 118 -25.62 -2.98 -19.31
CA SER A 118 -25.24 -4.13 -20.13
C SER A 118 -25.01 -5.36 -19.26
N GLN A 119 -25.77 -6.44 -19.51
CA GLN A 119 -25.63 -7.71 -18.79
C GLN A 119 -24.21 -8.29 -18.87
N VAL A 120 -23.55 -8.13 -20.02
CA VAL A 120 -22.19 -8.64 -20.25
C VAL A 120 -21.17 -7.89 -19.36
N ILE A 121 -21.33 -6.57 -19.21
CA ILE A 121 -20.46 -5.76 -18.34
C ILE A 121 -20.77 -6.07 -16.88
N GLN A 122 -22.06 -6.23 -16.51
CA GLN A 122 -22.46 -6.56 -15.15
C GLN A 122 -21.87 -7.90 -14.68
N GLU A 123 -21.87 -8.93 -15.53
CA GLU A 123 -21.28 -10.23 -15.18
C GLU A 123 -19.75 -10.14 -15.02
N ALA A 124 -19.08 -9.36 -15.90
CA ALA A 124 -17.66 -9.10 -15.77
C ALA A 124 -17.31 -8.34 -14.48
N VAL A 125 -18.06 -7.28 -14.16
CA VAL A 125 -17.90 -6.51 -12.91
C VAL A 125 -18.15 -7.39 -11.70
N ASN A 126 -19.21 -8.22 -11.72
CA ASN A 126 -19.53 -9.14 -10.63
C ASN A 126 -18.33 -10.05 -10.29
N ARG A 127 -17.76 -10.69 -11.31
CA ARG A 127 -16.58 -11.56 -11.15
C ARG A 127 -15.34 -10.79 -10.65
N LEU A 128 -15.17 -9.53 -11.06
CA LEU A 128 -14.09 -8.67 -10.60
C LEU A 128 -14.33 -8.11 -9.19
N CYS A 129 -15.57 -7.90 -8.76
CA CYS A 129 -15.91 -7.42 -7.43
C CYS A 129 -15.42 -8.37 -6.33
N ILE A 130 -15.38 -9.68 -6.60
CA ILE A 130 -14.79 -10.65 -5.67
C ILE A 130 -13.28 -10.35 -5.49
N LEU A 131 -12.53 -10.19 -6.58
CA LEU A 131 -11.10 -9.84 -6.53
C LEU A 131 -10.86 -8.46 -5.90
N LEU A 132 -11.73 -7.50 -6.22
CA LEU A 132 -11.72 -6.16 -5.62
C LEU A 132 -11.90 -6.22 -4.10
N SER A 133 -12.82 -7.06 -3.60
CA SER A 133 -13.01 -7.20 -2.15
C SER A 133 -11.72 -7.63 -1.46
N PHE A 134 -11.03 -8.67 -1.97
CA PHE A 134 -9.74 -9.10 -1.43
C PHE A 134 -8.66 -8.04 -1.57
N SER A 135 -8.67 -7.26 -2.66
CA SER A 135 -7.77 -6.12 -2.85
C SER A 135 -7.98 -5.08 -1.75
N ILE A 136 -9.23 -4.73 -1.45
CA ILE A 136 -9.59 -3.78 -0.38
C ILE A 136 -9.14 -4.30 0.99
N LEU A 137 -9.35 -5.59 1.26
CA LEU A 137 -8.90 -6.19 2.52
C LEU A 137 -7.37 -6.10 2.67
N LEU A 138 -6.60 -6.41 1.63
CA LEU A 138 -5.14 -6.26 1.66
C LEU A 138 -4.71 -4.79 1.75
N ASN A 139 -5.36 -3.90 0.98
CA ASN A 139 -5.12 -2.47 0.97
C ASN A 139 -5.53 -1.81 2.30
N SER A 140 -6.29 -2.47 3.16
CA SER A 140 -6.53 -1.98 4.53
C SER A 140 -5.33 -2.19 5.46
N VAL A 141 -4.42 -3.12 5.16
CA VAL A 141 -3.27 -3.45 6.01
C VAL A 141 -1.97 -2.88 5.46
N GLN A 142 -1.76 -3.02 4.16
CA GLN A 142 -0.50 -2.69 3.48
C GLN A 142 -0.09 -1.21 3.65
N PRO A 143 -0.98 -0.21 3.49
CA PRO A 143 -0.65 1.19 3.69
C PRO A 143 -0.35 1.50 5.16
N VAL A 144 -1.04 0.87 6.11
CA VAL A 144 -0.76 1.10 7.53
C VAL A 144 0.65 0.64 7.89
N LEU A 145 1.04 -0.57 7.46
CA LEU A 145 2.40 -1.08 7.66
C LEU A 145 3.45 -0.22 6.94
N SER A 146 3.14 0.25 5.73
CA SER A 146 4.00 1.20 5.02
C SER A 146 4.16 2.52 5.78
N GLY A 147 3.09 3.02 6.39
CA GLY A 147 3.11 4.21 7.24
C GLY A 147 3.97 4.02 8.49
N VAL A 148 3.86 2.87 9.15
CA VAL A 148 4.73 2.47 10.27
C VAL A 148 6.19 2.45 9.86
N ALA A 149 6.50 1.85 8.72
CA ALA A 149 7.86 1.75 8.22
C ALA A 149 8.43 3.13 7.85
N VAL A 150 7.64 4.01 7.23
CA VAL A 150 8.01 5.41 6.96
C VAL A 150 8.24 6.18 8.27
N GLY A 151 7.34 6.04 9.25
CA GLY A 151 7.48 6.65 10.57
C GLY A 151 8.71 6.18 11.34
N SER A 152 9.15 4.94 11.09
CA SER A 152 10.37 4.35 11.66
C SER A 152 11.64 4.68 10.85
N GLY A 153 11.49 5.32 9.69
CA GLY A 153 12.61 5.69 8.83
C GLY A 153 13.12 4.57 7.91
N TRP A 154 12.32 3.52 7.68
CA TRP A 154 12.65 2.36 6.85
C TRP A 154 12.22 2.50 5.39
N GLN A 155 11.84 3.70 4.95
CA GLN A 155 11.26 3.93 3.62
C GLN A 155 12.09 3.37 2.45
N ALA A 156 13.42 3.35 2.56
CA ALA A 156 14.29 2.79 1.54
C ALA A 156 14.14 1.26 1.43
N LEU A 157 14.08 0.56 2.57
CA LEU A 157 13.87 -0.88 2.60
C LEU A 157 12.51 -1.24 1.98
N VAL A 158 11.46 -0.49 2.34
CA VAL A 158 10.12 -0.70 1.76
C VAL A 158 10.12 -0.48 0.26
N ALA A 159 10.78 0.56 -0.24
CA ALA A 159 10.89 0.79 -1.68
C ALA A 159 11.55 -0.39 -2.43
N TYR A 160 12.60 -1.00 -1.87
CA TYR A 160 13.20 -2.20 -2.46
C TYR A 160 12.27 -3.41 -2.44
N VAL A 161 11.55 -3.63 -1.33
CA VAL A 161 10.55 -4.70 -1.23
C VAL A 161 9.46 -4.50 -2.29
N ASN A 162 8.92 -3.29 -2.43
CA ASN A 162 7.90 -2.97 -3.43
C ASN A 162 8.37 -3.25 -4.86
N ILE A 163 9.60 -2.85 -5.21
CA ILE A 163 10.16 -3.13 -6.54
C ILE A 163 10.21 -4.64 -6.77
N GLY A 164 10.72 -5.41 -5.81
CA GLY A 164 10.80 -6.87 -5.92
C GLY A 164 9.43 -7.52 -6.04
N THR A 165 8.49 -7.20 -5.14
CA THR A 165 7.20 -7.88 -5.09
C THR A 165 6.28 -7.47 -6.22
N TYR A 166 6.25 -6.19 -6.60
CA TYR A 166 5.35 -5.71 -7.67
C TYR A 166 5.88 -6.05 -9.05
N TYR A 167 7.15 -5.74 -9.34
CA TYR A 167 7.68 -5.79 -10.69
C TYR A 167 8.35 -7.12 -11.05
N ILE A 168 8.99 -7.79 -10.07
CA ILE A 168 9.67 -9.07 -10.32
C ILE A 168 8.73 -10.26 -10.14
N ILE A 169 7.76 -10.15 -9.21
CA ILE A 169 6.82 -11.24 -8.92
C ILE A 169 5.43 -10.93 -9.48
N GLY A 170 4.83 -9.81 -9.06
CA GLY A 170 3.43 -9.50 -9.36
C GLY A 170 3.13 -9.33 -10.84
N ILE A 171 3.92 -8.51 -11.58
CA ILE A 171 3.73 -8.33 -13.02
C ILE A 171 3.91 -9.66 -13.77
N PRO A 172 5.03 -10.41 -13.63
CA PRO A 172 5.19 -11.68 -14.34
C PRO A 172 4.10 -12.72 -13.99
N CYS A 173 3.72 -12.86 -12.72
CA CYS A 173 2.62 -13.74 -12.33
C CYS A 173 1.29 -13.31 -12.96
N GLY A 174 1.00 -12.01 -13.01
CA GLY A 174 -0.18 -11.46 -13.67
C GLY A 174 -0.18 -11.72 -15.18
N LEU A 175 0.97 -11.59 -15.84
CA LEU A 175 1.13 -11.92 -17.26
C LEU A 175 0.88 -13.41 -17.53
N ILE A 176 1.48 -14.28 -16.72
CA ILE A 176 1.32 -15.73 -16.83
C ILE A 176 -0.15 -16.13 -16.63
N LEU A 177 -0.79 -15.65 -15.57
CA LEU A 177 -2.19 -15.96 -15.28
C LEU A 177 -3.14 -15.36 -16.34
N GLY A 178 -2.85 -14.15 -16.82
CA GLY A 178 -3.68 -13.47 -17.81
C GLY A 178 -3.60 -14.07 -19.22
N TRP A 179 -2.38 -14.34 -19.70
CA TRP A 179 -2.15 -14.80 -21.08
C TRP A 179 -1.92 -16.30 -21.22
N ILE A 180 -1.14 -16.93 -20.35
CA ILE A 180 -0.79 -18.36 -20.51
C ILE A 180 -1.94 -19.24 -20.03
N PHE A 181 -2.53 -18.91 -18.89
CA PHE A 181 -3.71 -19.62 -18.36
C PHE A 181 -5.04 -19.07 -18.89
N GLU A 182 -5.00 -18.06 -19.77
CA GLU A 182 -6.16 -17.44 -20.41
C GLU A 182 -7.24 -16.92 -19.44
N PHE A 183 -6.88 -16.59 -18.18
CA PHE A 183 -7.81 -16.00 -17.22
C PHE A 183 -8.08 -14.50 -17.47
N GLY A 184 -7.44 -13.90 -18.48
CA GLY A 184 -7.67 -12.52 -18.90
C GLY A 184 -7.46 -11.52 -17.77
N VAL A 185 -8.38 -10.56 -17.63
CA VAL A 185 -8.30 -9.48 -16.63
C VAL A 185 -8.28 -10.01 -15.19
N GLN A 186 -8.97 -11.13 -14.93
CA GLN A 186 -9.00 -11.74 -13.60
C GLN A 186 -7.63 -12.30 -13.23
N GLY A 187 -6.93 -12.92 -14.20
CA GLY A 187 -5.58 -13.44 -13.99
C GLY A 187 -4.57 -12.34 -13.72
N ILE A 188 -4.63 -11.24 -14.49
CA ILE A 188 -3.73 -10.08 -14.29
C ILE A 188 -3.96 -9.47 -12.91
N TRP A 189 -5.22 -9.26 -12.51
CA TRP A 189 -5.54 -8.71 -11.20
C TRP A 189 -5.17 -9.69 -10.07
N ALA A 190 -5.42 -10.99 -10.22
CA ALA A 190 -5.00 -11.98 -9.23
C ALA A 190 -3.48 -11.98 -9.01
N GLY A 191 -2.68 -11.87 -10.09
CA GLY A 191 -1.22 -11.70 -9.98
C GLY A 191 -0.84 -10.43 -9.23
N MET A 192 -1.60 -9.34 -9.42
CA MET A 192 -1.42 -8.09 -8.70
C MET A 192 -1.65 -8.23 -7.20
N ILE A 193 -2.78 -8.84 -6.82
CA ILE A 193 -3.14 -9.17 -5.44
C ILE A 193 -2.05 -10.05 -4.81
N GLY A 194 -1.51 -11.02 -5.55
CA GLY A 194 -0.40 -11.85 -5.11
C GLY A 194 0.86 -11.05 -4.77
N GLY A 195 1.26 -10.12 -5.64
CA GLY A 195 2.38 -9.20 -5.41
C GLY A 195 2.20 -8.36 -4.14
N THR A 196 1.03 -7.75 -3.98
CA THR A 196 0.66 -6.97 -2.78
C THR A 196 0.57 -7.85 -1.53
N GLY A 197 0.06 -9.07 -1.64
CA GLY A 197 0.02 -10.03 -0.53
C GLY A 197 1.42 -10.37 -0.02
N ILE A 198 2.36 -10.71 -0.92
CA ILE A 198 3.75 -11.01 -0.55
C ILE A 198 4.41 -9.79 0.11
N GLN A 199 4.24 -8.60 -0.47
CA GLN A 199 4.76 -7.36 0.10
C GLN A 199 4.23 -7.13 1.53
N THR A 200 2.92 -7.31 1.73
CA THR A 200 2.25 -7.15 3.02
C THR A 200 2.81 -8.13 4.05
N LEU A 201 3.03 -9.39 3.66
CA LEU A 201 3.63 -10.40 4.53
C LEU A 201 5.06 -10.05 4.94
N ILE A 202 5.88 -9.56 3.99
CA ILE A 202 7.25 -9.12 4.28
C ILE A 202 7.23 -7.94 5.26
N LEU A 203 6.40 -6.92 5.00
CA LEU A 203 6.24 -5.76 5.88
C LEU A 203 5.73 -6.14 7.27
N ALA A 204 4.75 -7.05 7.34
CA ALA A 204 4.22 -7.55 8.61
C ALA A 204 5.30 -8.28 9.40
N TYR A 205 6.08 -9.16 8.74
CA TYR A 205 7.19 -9.87 9.36
C TYR A 205 8.25 -8.90 9.93
N LEU A 206 8.66 -7.90 9.13
CA LEU A 206 9.63 -6.88 9.56
C LEU A 206 9.11 -6.08 10.76
N THR A 207 7.82 -5.71 10.73
CA THR A 207 7.17 -4.96 11.81
C THR A 207 7.06 -5.78 13.10
N ILE A 208 6.73 -7.07 13.01
CA ILE A 208 6.62 -7.97 14.17
C ILE A 208 7.99 -8.25 14.79
N ARG A 209 9.03 -8.41 13.96
CA ARG A 209 10.41 -8.71 14.41
C ARG A 209 11.20 -7.46 14.79
N CYS A 210 10.59 -6.29 14.67
CA CYS A 210 11.17 -5.01 15.05
C CYS A 210 11.50 -4.97 16.55
N ASP A 211 12.75 -4.62 16.85
CA ASP A 211 13.13 -4.18 18.20
C ASP A 211 12.81 -2.69 18.33
N TRP A 212 11.62 -2.41 18.85
CA TRP A 212 11.11 -1.05 19.01
C TRP A 212 11.94 -0.19 19.95
N ASP A 213 12.59 -0.79 20.95
CA ASP A 213 13.45 -0.05 21.88
C ASP A 213 14.75 0.36 21.18
N LYS A 214 15.31 -0.52 20.33
CA LYS A 214 16.44 -0.20 19.48
C LYS A 214 16.12 0.89 18.46
N GLU A 215 14.98 0.82 17.79
CA GLU A 215 14.56 1.86 16.84
C GLU A 215 14.34 3.21 17.54
N ALA A 216 13.79 3.21 18.76
CA ALA A 216 13.64 4.42 19.56
C ALA A 216 15.00 5.05 19.94
N MET A 217 16.00 4.22 20.26
CA MET A 217 17.37 4.70 20.47
C MET A 217 17.95 5.33 19.21
N ILE A 218 17.83 4.66 18.06
CA ILE A 218 18.32 5.16 16.77
C ILE A 218 17.63 6.49 16.41
N ALA A 219 16.32 6.58 16.59
CA ALA A 219 15.55 7.80 16.33
C ALA A 219 15.99 8.95 17.24
N ARG A 220 16.16 8.70 18.54
CA ARG A 220 16.65 9.70 19.51
C ARG A 220 18.05 10.20 19.15
N ASP A 221 18.95 9.32 18.75
CA ASP A 221 20.31 9.69 18.33
C ASP A 221 20.31 10.51 17.04
N ARG A 222 19.40 10.21 16.11
CA ARG A 222 19.16 11.06 14.93
C ARG A 222 18.73 12.45 15.39
N VAL A 223 17.72 12.60 16.23
CA VAL A 223 17.25 13.92 16.69
C VAL A 223 18.36 14.72 17.41
N LYS A 224 19.15 14.09 18.27
CA LYS A 224 20.29 14.74 18.94
C LYS A 224 21.35 15.26 17.98
N LYS A 225 21.69 14.51 16.93
CA LYS A 225 22.64 14.98 15.90
C LYS A 225 22.13 16.23 15.20
N TRP A 226 20.82 16.33 14.98
CA TRP A 226 20.19 17.49 14.35
C TRP A 226 20.15 18.71 15.26
N SER A 227 19.87 18.54 16.56
CA SER A 227 19.89 19.66 17.51
C SER A 227 21.30 20.26 17.61
N VAL A 228 22.34 19.43 17.70
CA VAL A 228 23.74 19.88 17.73
C VAL A 228 24.13 20.59 16.43
N ALA A 229 23.73 20.06 15.26
CA ALA A 229 24.02 20.68 13.96
C ALA A 229 23.23 21.99 13.70
N ALA A 230 22.08 22.17 14.36
CA ALA A 230 21.32 23.42 14.32
C ALA A 230 21.94 24.48 15.24
N ASP A 231 22.41 24.07 16.42
CA ASP A 231 23.05 24.95 17.39
C ASP A 231 24.39 25.47 16.86
N ASN A 232 25.23 24.60 16.31
CA ASN A 232 26.49 24.98 15.65
C ASN A 232 26.29 25.96 14.46
N ARG A 233 25.12 25.93 13.81
CA ARG A 233 24.79 26.88 12.73
C ARG A 233 24.33 28.24 13.26
N ARG A 234 23.74 28.30 14.45
CA ARG A 234 23.36 29.55 15.12
C ARG A 234 24.55 30.24 15.78
N THR A 235 25.52 29.48 16.30
CA THR A 235 26.73 30.05 16.92
C THR A 235 27.75 30.56 15.90
N ASN A 236 27.69 30.09 14.64
CA ASN A 236 28.60 30.48 13.56
C ASN A 236 27.99 31.51 12.58
N SER A 237 26.81 32.06 12.88
CA SER A 237 26.12 33.13 12.14
C SER A 237 26.13 34.43 12.93
#